data_AF-A0A7Y2C2X1-F1
#
_entry.id   AF-A0A7Y2C2X1-F1
#
_cell.length_a   1.000
_cell.length_b   1.000
_cell.length_c   1.000
_cell.angle_alpha   90.00
_cell.angle_beta   90.00
_cell.angle_gamma   90.00
#
_symmetry.space_group_name_H-M   'P 1'
#
loop_
_entity.id
_entity.type
_entity.pdbx_description
1 polymer ?
#
loop_
_entity_poly.entity_id
_entity_poly.type
_entity_poly.pdbx_seq_one_letter_code
_entity_poly.pdbx_strand_id
1 'polypeptide(L)'
;MNNKFYDLPTVLNGLFIPLEKYYLQLKAGQKEELYLEYIRHLYKYEEESLFKKPSGEVFRGKIIGLSRTGKLRIQSGVGTEEFSVKEIQFVE
;
A
#
# COMPACT_ATOMS: atom_id res chain seq x y z
N MET A 1 -26.45 13.04 7.75
CA MET A 1 -25.80 11.92 7.05
C MET A 1 -26.14 12.03 5.57
N ASN A 2 -25.21 12.46 4.72
CA ASN A 2 -25.46 12.51 3.27
C ASN A 2 -25.38 11.08 2.73
N ASN A 3 -26.52 10.52 2.36
CA ASN A 3 -26.56 9.21 1.72
C ASN A 3 -26.07 9.40 0.28
N LYS A 4 -24.76 9.20 0.05
CA LYS A 4 -24.20 9.12 -1.31
C LYS A 4 -24.71 7.83 -1.94
N PHE A 5 -25.57 7.96 -2.94
CA PHE A 5 -25.91 6.86 -3.82
C PHE A 5 -24.79 6.69 -4.85
N TYR A 6 -24.21 5.49 -4.89
CA TYR A 6 -23.24 5.11 -5.91
C TYR A 6 -23.93 4.25 -6.96
N ASP A 7 -23.76 4.61 -8.23
CA ASP A 7 -24.12 3.72 -9.32
C ASP A 7 -23.06 2.62 -9.44
N LEU A 8 -23.39 1.44 -8.93
CA LEU A 8 -22.44 0.31 -8.87
C LEU A 8 -21.89 -0.09 -10.26
N PRO A 9 -22.70 -0.15 -11.34
CA PRO A 9 -22.18 -0.39 -12.68
C PRO A 9 -21.10 0.62 -13.11
N THR A 10 -21.33 1.92 -12.89
CA THR A 10 -20.33 2.96 -13.21
C THR A 10 -19.05 2.77 -12.39
N VAL A 11 -19.17 2.52 -11.08
CA VAL A 11 -17.99 2.27 -10.22
C VAL A 11 -17.22 1.04 -10.68
N LEU A 12 -17.93 -0.04 -11.01
CA LEU A 12 -17.34 -1.29 -11.43
C LEU A 12 -16.56 -1.14 -12.74
N ASN A 13 -17.14 -0.45 -13.73
CA ASN A 13 -16.45 -0.12 -14.98
C ASN A 13 -15.20 0.75 -14.75
N GLY A 14 -15.29 1.68 -13.79
CA GLY A 14 -14.14 2.49 -13.36
C GLY A 14 -13.01 1.68 -12.71
N LEU A 15 -13.27 0.45 -12.24
CA LEU A 15 -12.27 -0.44 -11.67
C LEU A 15 -11.71 -1.44 -12.69
N PHE A 16 -12.53 -1.95 -13.61
CA PHE A 16 -12.09 -2.96 -14.57
C PHE A 16 -11.04 -2.44 -15.55
N ILE A 17 -11.22 -1.22 -16.08
CA ILE A 17 -10.29 -0.66 -17.07
C ILE A 17 -8.87 -0.49 -16.46
N PRO A 18 -8.69 0.15 -15.28
CA PRO A 18 -7.38 0.21 -14.65
C PRO A 18 -6.83 -1.16 -14.25
N LEU A 19 -7.68 -2.06 -13.76
CA LEU A 19 -7.23 -3.40 -13.35
C LEU A 19 -6.65 -4.19 -14.53
N GLU A 20 -7.33 -4.17 -15.68
CA GLU A 20 -6.85 -4.81 -16.91
C GLU A 20 -5.53 -4.19 -17.38
N LYS A 21 -5.43 -2.85 -17.38
CA LYS A 21 -4.18 -2.14 -17.68
C LYS A 21 -3.04 -2.65 -16.81
N TYR A 22 -3.19 -2.64 -15.47
CA TYR A 22 -2.13 -3.07 -14.57
C TYR A 22 -1.78 -4.55 -14.70
N TYR A 23 -2.77 -5.40 -14.96
CA TYR A 23 -2.53 -6.81 -15.26
C TYR A 23 -1.69 -6.99 -16.53
N LEU A 24 -1.99 -6.26 -17.61
CA LEU A 24 -1.22 -6.33 -18.85
C LEU A 24 0.21 -5.80 -18.67
N GLN A 25 0.41 -4.73 -17.90
CA GLN A 25 1.75 -4.24 -17.54
C GLN A 25 2.55 -5.30 -16.77
N LEU A 26 1.91 -5.96 -15.80
CA LEU A 26 2.54 -7.03 -15.03
C LEU A 26 2.93 -8.21 -15.92
N LYS A 27 2.03 -8.62 -16.83
CA LYS A 27 2.26 -9.68 -17.81
C LYS A 27 3.38 -9.34 -18.79
N ALA A 28 3.50 -8.06 -19.17
CA ALA A 28 4.57 -7.55 -20.02
C ALA A 28 5.92 -7.38 -19.28
N GLY A 29 5.97 -7.60 -17.97
CA GLY A 29 7.19 -7.49 -17.18
C GLY A 29 7.56 -6.07 -16.74
N GLN A 30 6.66 -5.10 -16.86
CA GLN A 30 6.83 -3.69 -16.48
C GLN A 30 6.77 -3.49 -14.96
N LYS A 31 7.62 -4.22 -14.23
CA LYS A 31 7.60 -4.30 -12.76
C LYS A 31 8.06 -3.01 -12.10
N GLU A 32 8.99 -2.29 -12.73
CA GLU A 32 9.53 -1.04 -12.18
C GLU A 32 8.49 0.07 -12.27
N GLU A 33 7.80 0.20 -13.39
CA GLU A 33 6.73 1.17 -13.58
C GLU A 33 5.56 0.89 -12.62
N LEU A 34 5.19 -0.39 -12.46
CA LEU A 34 4.18 -0.79 -11.48
C LEU A 34 4.60 -0.48 -10.04
N TYR A 35 5.87 -0.70 -9.71
CA TYR A 35 6.41 -0.39 -8.38
C TYR A 35 6.36 1.12 -8.10
N LEU A 36 6.82 1.95 -9.04
CA LEU A 36 6.81 3.40 -8.92
C LEU A 36 5.38 3.96 -8.80
N GLU A 37 4.45 3.42 -9.59
CA GLU A 37 3.03 3.82 -9.53
C GLU A 37 2.40 3.43 -8.20
N TYR A 38 2.70 2.23 -7.69
CA TYR A 38 2.21 1.77 -6.39
C TYR A 38 2.73 2.64 -5.24
N ILE A 39 4.05 2.85 -5.18
CA ILE A 39 4.71 3.61 -4.10
C ILE A 39 4.21 5.06 -4.05
N ARG A 40 3.98 5.68 -5.21
CA ARG A 40 3.45 7.05 -5.30
C ARG A 40 2.08 7.21 -4.63
N HIS A 41 1.27 6.16 -4.63
CA HIS A 41 -0.06 6.14 -4.03
C HIS A 41 -0.11 5.39 -2.69
N LEU A 42 1.05 4.94 -2.18
CA LEU A 42 1.13 4.21 -0.93
C LEU A 42 0.87 5.16 0.23
N TYR A 43 -0.17 4.86 0.99
CA TYR A 43 -0.55 5.64 2.16
C TYR A 43 0.60 5.73 3.18
N LYS A 44 0.89 6.96 3.65
CA LYS A 44 2.00 7.29 4.57
C LYS A 44 3.39 6.92 4.05
N TYR A 45 3.56 6.80 2.73
CA TYR A 45 4.88 6.61 2.15
C TYR A 45 5.80 7.79 2.47
N GLU A 46 7.01 7.48 2.94
CA GLU A 46 8.00 8.45 3.40
C GLU A 46 7.58 9.41 4.52
N GLU A 47 6.43 9.17 5.15
CA GLU A 47 5.98 9.91 6.32
C GLU A 47 6.40 9.21 7.60
N GLU A 48 6.81 9.98 8.61
CA GLU A 48 7.03 9.44 9.95
C GLU A 48 5.67 9.18 10.62
N SER A 49 5.45 7.97 11.10
CA SER A 49 4.14 7.51 11.57
C SER A 49 4.27 6.50 12.70
N LEU A 50 3.17 6.33 13.45
CA LEU A 50 3.04 5.28 14.45
C LEU A 50 2.37 4.05 13.84
N PHE A 51 2.96 2.88 14.12
CA PHE A 51 2.50 1.58 13.65
C PHE A 51 2.33 0.66 14.85
N LYS A 52 1.34 -0.23 14.77
CA LYS A 52 1.11 -1.29 15.77
C LYS A 52 1.40 -2.65 15.17
N LYS A 53 2.30 -3.41 15.81
CA LYS A 53 2.67 -4.79 15.44
C LYS A 53 1.58 -5.78 15.89
N PRO A 54 1.58 -7.02 15.37
CA PRO A 54 0.68 -8.09 15.84
C PRO A 54 0.80 -8.37 17.35
N SER A 55 2.00 -8.17 17.91
CA SER A 55 2.26 -8.29 19.35
C SER A 55 1.51 -7.26 20.20
N GLY A 56 0.96 -6.21 19.59
CA GLY A 56 0.36 -5.07 20.27
C GLY A 56 1.33 -3.92 20.52
N GLU A 57 2.63 -4.13 20.29
CA GLU A 57 3.66 -3.11 20.40
C GLU A 57 3.42 -1.96 19.41
N VAL A 58 3.51 -0.72 19.89
CA VAL A 58 3.45 0.49 19.06
C VAL A 58 4.85 1.05 18.91
N PHE A 59 5.23 1.34 17.67
CA PHE A 59 6.54 1.90 17.36
C PHE A 59 6.43 3.01 16.31
N ARG A 60 7.41 3.91 16.32
CA ARG A 60 7.57 4.99 15.36
C ARG A 60 8.48 4.54 14.23
N GLY A 61 8.10 4.83 12.99
CA GLY A 61 8.90 4.51 11.82
C GLY A 61 8.46 5.27 10.58
N LYS A 62 9.15 5.02 9.47
CA LYS A 62 8.87 5.58 8.15
C LYS A 62 8.83 4.46 7.13
N ILE A 63 7.79 4.42 6.29
CA ILE A 63 7.74 3.47 5.17
C ILE A 63 8.78 3.93 4.14
N ILE A 64 9.74 3.07 3.84
CA ILE A 64 10.83 3.34 2.89
C ILE A 64 10.66 2.62 1.55
N GLY A 65 9.63 1.78 1.42
CA GLY A 65 9.28 1.11 0.17
C GLY A 65 8.72 -0.28 0.41
N LEU A 66 8.85 -1.14 -0.61
CA LEU A 66 8.49 -2.55 -0.53
C LEU A 66 9.72 -3.45 -0.67
N SER A 67 9.62 -4.66 -0.14
CA SER A 67 10.54 -5.75 -0.46
C SER A 67 10.23 -6.34 -1.84
N ARG A 68 11.11 -7.20 -2.33
CA ARG A 68 10.93 -7.88 -3.62
C ARG A 68 9.67 -8.76 -3.68
N THR A 69 9.13 -9.15 -2.52
CA THR A 69 7.89 -9.93 -2.39
C THR A 69 6.69 -9.08 -2.03
N GLY A 70 6.81 -7.75 -2.04
CA GLY A 70 5.71 -6.81 -1.77
C GLY A 70 5.42 -6.55 -0.29
N LYS A 71 6.35 -6.86 0.63
CA LYS A 71 6.20 -6.50 2.05
C LYS A 71 6.53 -5.03 2.27
N LEU A 72 5.78 -4.33 3.12
CA LEU A 72 6.09 -2.98 3.57
C LEU A 72 7.42 -3.00 4.34
N ARG A 73 8.37 -2.16 3.91
CA ARG A 73 9.64 -1.93 4.59
C ARG A 73 9.51 -0.67 5.44
N ILE A 74 9.64 -0.83 6.76
CA ILE A 74 9.54 0.29 7.70
C ILE A 74 10.88 0.47 8.39
N GLN A 75 11.46 1.65 8.24
CA GLN A 75 12.66 2.07 8.95
C GLN A 75 12.27 2.72 10.28
N SER A 76 12.88 2.27 11.37
CA SER A 76 12.78 2.87 12.70
C SER A 76 14.18 3.15 13.27
N GLY A 77 14.26 3.61 14.51
CA GLY A 77 15.54 3.81 15.20
C GLY A 77 16.34 2.52 15.45
N VAL A 78 15.69 1.34 15.37
CA VAL A 78 16.33 0.04 15.59
C VAL A 78 16.71 -0.69 14.30
N GLY A 79 16.24 -0.22 13.15
CA GLY A 79 16.53 -0.85 11.85
C GLY A 79 15.33 -0.85 10.90
N THR A 80 15.48 -1.57 9.78
CA THR A 80 14.38 -1.85 8.85
C THR A 80 13.71 -3.18 9.22
N GLU A 81 12.39 -3.18 9.34
CA GLU A 81 11.57 -4.40 9.46
C GLU A 81 10.62 -4.53 8.26
N GLU A 82 10.24 -5.77 7.91
CA GLU A 82 9.35 -6.09 6.80
C GLU A 82 8.01 -6.67 7.28
N PHE A 83 6.91 -6.12 6.76
CA PHE A 83 5.55 -6.50 7.14
C PHE A 83 4.69 -6.78 5.91
N SER A 84 3.98 -7.90 5.93
CA SER A 84 3.01 -8.28 4.90
C SER A 84 1.72 -7.46 5.04
N VAL A 85 0.89 -7.53 4.00
CA VAL A 85 -0.43 -6.88 3.99
C VAL A 85 -1.24 -7.35 5.21
N LYS A 86 -1.79 -6.38 5.97
CA LYS A 86 -2.55 -6.58 7.23
C LYS A 86 -1.75 -7.12 8.42
N GLU A 87 -0.44 -7.32 8.34
CA GLU A 87 0.36 -7.67 9.53
C GLU A 87 0.51 -6.50 10.49
N ILE A 88 0.40 -5.26 10.02
CA ILE A 88 0.52 -4.07 10.87
C ILE A 88 -0.69 -3.17 10.74
N GLN A 89 -0.95 -2.39 11.80
CA GLN A 89 -1.99 -1.38 11.82
C GLN A 89 -1.35 0.02 11.83
N PHE A 90 -1.93 0.94 11.07
CA PHE A 90 -1.65 2.36 11.22
C PHE A 90 -2.35 2.86 12.48
N VAL A 91 -1.62 3.57 13.34
CA VAL A 91 -2.21 4.26 14.48
C VAL A 91 -2.58 5.69 14.03
N GLU A 92 -3.78 6.13 14.41
CA GLU A 92 -4.29 7.50 14.24
C GLU A 92 -3.96 8.36 15.46
#